data_AF-A0A5N9ELB0-F1
#
_entry.id   AF-A0A5N9ELB0-F1
#
_cell.length_a   1.000
_cell.length_b   1.000
_cell.length_c   1.000
_cell.angle_alpha   90.00
_cell.angle_beta   90.00
_cell.angle_gamma   90.00
#
_symmetry.space_group_name_H-M   'P 1'
#
loop_
_entity.id
_entity.type
_entity.pdbx_description
1 polymer ?
#
loop_
_entity_poly.entity_id
_entity_poly.type
_entity_poly.pdbx_seq_one_letter_code
_entity_poly.pdbx_strand_id
1 'polypeptide(L)'
;MADIYRADHVGSLLRPESLKEARNMFYAGGMSADTLRESEDAAILEALAQQERIGVAVFTDGEFRRSGFQNDMQDAVEGFIDTGTPAVVRTGKDRAANLRRKARSRWWAQGSASSIALPRAKPNI
;
A
#
# COMPACT_ATOMS: atom_id res chain seq x y z
N MET A 1 11.33 -8.11 42.81
CA MET A 1 11.76 -7.17 41.75
C MET A 1 10.73 -7.28 40.65
N ALA A 2 10.16 -6.17 40.18
CA ALA A 2 9.30 -6.21 39.00
C ALA A 2 10.20 -6.48 37.79
N ASP A 3 9.90 -7.52 37.02
CA ASP A 3 10.63 -7.80 35.80
C ASP A 3 10.43 -6.64 34.82
N ILE A 4 11.55 -6.11 34.30
CA ILE A 4 11.53 -5.08 33.28
C ILE A 4 11.34 -5.77 31.93
N TYR A 5 10.13 -5.66 31.37
CA TYR A 5 9.84 -6.15 30.04
C TYR A 5 10.26 -5.11 29.00
N ARG A 6 11.03 -5.54 28.00
CA ARG A 6 11.48 -4.71 26.87
C ARG A 6 10.77 -5.15 25.59
N ALA A 7 10.14 -4.21 24.90
CA ALA A 7 9.52 -4.41 23.60
C ALA A 7 9.96 -3.30 22.66
N ASP A 8 10.49 -3.68 21.50
CA ASP A 8 10.94 -2.77 20.45
C ASP A 8 10.29 -3.15 19.12
N HIS A 9 10.13 -2.17 18.22
CA HIS A 9 9.67 -2.42 16.86
C HIS A 9 10.80 -3.04 16.02
N VAL A 10 10.49 -4.03 15.19
CA VAL A 10 11.48 -4.72 14.34
C VAL A 10 11.17 -4.50 12.87
N GLY A 11 12.07 -3.80 12.18
CA GLY A 11 12.06 -3.68 10.70
C GLY A 11 10.96 -2.78 10.15
N SER A 12 10.22 -3.29 9.17
CA SER A 12 9.26 -2.54 8.34
C SER A 12 8.18 -1.79 9.11
N LEU A 13 7.86 -0.60 8.60
CA LEU A 13 6.63 0.14 8.93
C LEU A 13 5.70 0.14 7.70
N LEU A 14 4.44 0.55 7.90
CA LEU A 14 3.54 0.77 6.78
C LEU A 14 4.02 1.98 5.97
N ARG A 15 4.25 1.78 4.67
CA ARG A 15 4.60 2.89 3.78
C ARG A 15 3.46 3.93 3.75
N PRO A 16 3.75 5.23 3.93
CA PRO A 16 2.79 6.30 3.72
C PRO A 16 2.22 6.27 2.30
N GLU A 17 1.03 6.82 2.09
CA GLU A 17 0.38 6.80 0.78
C GLU A 17 1.18 7.59 -0.27
N SER A 18 1.73 8.74 0.11
CA SER A 18 2.62 9.55 -0.72
C SER A 18 3.81 8.75 -1.26
N LEU A 19 4.43 7.93 -0.42
CA LEU A 19 5.55 7.09 -0.85
C LEU A 19 5.11 5.96 -1.78
N LYS A 20 3.91 5.38 -1.58
CA LYS A 20 3.37 4.38 -2.51
C LYS A 20 3.12 4.99 -3.89
N GLU A 21 2.57 6.19 -3.94
CA GLU A 21 2.32 6.93 -5.19
C GLU A 21 3.62 7.24 -5.92
N ALA A 22 4.62 7.77 -5.22
CA ALA A 22 5.95 8.05 -5.77
C ALA A 22 6.59 6.78 -6.37
N ARG A 23 6.54 5.66 -5.66
CA ARG A 23 7.04 4.37 -6.17
C ARG A 23 6.27 3.88 -7.39
N ASN A 24 4.95 4.03 -7.42
CA ASN A 24 4.15 3.67 -8.59
C ASN A 24 4.52 4.53 -9.81
N MET A 25 4.75 5.83 -9.62
CA MET A 25 5.22 6.73 -10.69
C MET A 25 6.60 6.33 -11.20
N PHE A 26 7.52 6.01 -10.29
CA PHE A 26 8.86 5.54 -10.65
C PHE A 26 8.81 4.26 -11.49
N TYR A 27 8.05 3.25 -11.06
CA TYR A 27 7.90 2.01 -11.83
C TYR A 27 7.16 2.19 -13.16
N ALA A 28 6.34 3.23 -13.28
CA ALA A 28 5.72 3.63 -14.55
C ALA A 28 6.66 4.45 -15.46
N GLY A 29 7.90 4.73 -15.04
CA GLY A 29 8.86 5.54 -15.78
C GLY A 29 8.59 7.05 -15.73
N GLY A 30 7.70 7.50 -14.85
CA GLY A 30 7.29 8.91 -14.72
C GLY A 30 8.05 9.70 -13.66
N MET A 31 9.05 9.09 -13.00
CA MET A 31 9.84 9.72 -11.94
C MET A 31 11.28 9.22 -12.03
N SER A 32 12.26 10.09 -11.77
CA SER A 32 13.67 9.70 -11.73
C SER A 32 14.00 8.96 -10.42
N ALA A 33 15.13 8.24 -10.40
CA ALA A 33 15.60 7.58 -9.19
C ALA A 33 15.91 8.60 -8.07
N ASP A 34 16.48 9.76 -8.41
CA ASP A 34 16.81 10.80 -7.44
C ASP A 34 15.55 11.40 -6.80
N THR A 35 14.50 11.66 -7.59
CA THR A 35 13.22 12.17 -7.05
C THR A 35 12.50 11.13 -6.19
N LEU A 36 12.59 9.84 -6.56
CA LEU A 36 12.11 8.77 -5.70
C LEU A 36 12.87 8.76 -4.37
N ARG A 37 14.20 8.91 -4.43
CA ARG A 37 15.05 8.93 -3.25
C ARG A 37 14.72 10.08 -2.30
N GLU A 38 14.48 11.28 -2.83
CA GLU A 38 14.01 12.43 -2.04
C GLU A 38 12.68 12.13 -1.33
N SER A 39 11.76 11.46 -2.03
CA SER A 39 10.46 11.07 -1.47
C SER A 39 10.61 10.02 -0.35
N GLU A 40 11.54 9.07 -0.53
CA GLU A 40 11.88 8.08 0.49
C GLU A 40 12.53 8.73 1.72
N ASP A 41 13.46 9.67 1.52
CA ASP A 41 14.14 10.40 2.59
C ASP A 41 13.14 11.21 3.43
N ALA A 42 12.21 11.90 2.77
CA ALA A 42 11.14 12.63 3.45
C ALA A 42 10.26 11.70 4.32
N ALA A 43 9.86 10.55 3.78
CA ALA A 43 9.06 9.58 4.52
C ALA A 43 9.82 8.97 5.71
N ILE A 44 11.11 8.69 5.55
CA ILE A 44 11.97 8.18 6.63
C ILE A 44 12.07 9.22 7.75
N LEU A 45 12.33 10.48 7.43
CA LEU A 45 12.42 11.55 8.42
C LEU A 45 11.11 11.72 9.21
N GLU A 46 9.97 11.63 8.53
CA GLU A 46 8.66 11.67 9.19
C GLU A 46 8.47 10.48 10.16
N ALA A 47 8.84 9.27 9.73
CA ALA A 47 8.76 8.07 10.57
C ALA A 47 9.68 8.15 11.79
N LEU A 48 10.91 8.66 11.63
CA LEU A 48 11.85 8.87 12.75
C LEU A 48 11.31 9.92 13.74
N ALA A 49 10.79 11.04 13.24
CA ALA A 49 10.16 12.06 14.07
C ALA A 49 8.90 11.55 14.80
N GLN A 50 8.16 10.61 14.21
CA GLN A 50 7.02 9.97 14.89
C GLN A 50 7.47 9.01 16.00
N GLN A 51 8.51 8.22 15.75
CA GLN A 51 9.10 7.32 16.74
C GLN A 51 9.67 8.10 17.94
N GLU A 52 10.38 9.19 17.68
CA GLU A 52 10.87 10.11 18.72
C GLU A 52 9.72 10.65 19.57
N ARG A 53 8.66 11.16 18.95
CA ARG A 53 7.48 11.69 19.65
C ARG A 53 6.76 10.67 20.52
N ILE A 54 6.76 9.40 20.11
CA ILE A 54 6.13 8.30 20.86
C ILE A 54 7.06 7.79 21.99
N GLY A 55 8.35 8.14 21.94
CA GLY A 55 9.31 7.81 22.99
C GLY A 55 9.84 6.38 22.92
N VAL A 56 9.87 5.76 21.74
CA VAL A 56 10.56 4.47 21.57
C VAL A 56 12.07 4.67 21.66
N ALA A 57 12.79 3.70 22.21
CA ALA A 57 14.24 3.81 22.42
C ALA A 57 15.06 3.38 21.19
N VAL A 58 14.51 2.49 20.37
CA VAL A 58 15.14 1.95 19.16
C VAL A 58 14.34 2.36 17.94
N PHE A 59 15.01 2.96 16.95
CA PHE A 59 14.38 3.54 15.78
C PHE A 59 14.63 2.65 14.56
N THR A 60 13.68 2.65 13.63
CA THR A 60 13.78 2.06 12.30
C THR A 60 13.48 3.12 11.24
N ASP A 61 14.08 3.01 10.05
CA ASP A 61 13.70 3.82 8.89
C ASP A 61 12.40 3.32 8.21
N GLY A 62 11.78 2.28 8.79
CA GLY A 62 10.57 1.66 8.28
C GLY A 62 10.81 0.76 7.06
N GLU A 63 12.06 0.52 6.67
CA GLU A 63 12.46 -0.26 5.49
C GLU A 63 11.86 0.27 4.17
N PHE A 64 11.63 1.60 4.12
CA PHE A 64 10.87 2.25 3.06
C PHE A 64 11.49 2.13 1.66
N ARG A 65 12.82 2.01 1.59
CA ARG A 65 13.58 1.86 0.34
C ARG A 65 13.57 0.44 -0.22
N ARG A 66 13.39 -0.55 0.64
CA ARG A 66 13.44 -1.98 0.27
C ARG A 66 12.19 -2.35 -0.51
N SER A 67 12.30 -3.09 -1.62
CA SER A 67 11.15 -3.71 -2.30
C SER A 67 10.83 -5.12 -1.75
N GLY A 68 11.79 -5.77 -1.10
CA GLY A 68 11.65 -7.08 -0.47
C GLY A 68 12.78 -7.36 0.54
N PHE A 69 12.59 -8.34 1.41
CA PHE A 69 13.52 -8.62 2.53
C PHE A 69 14.87 -9.19 2.09
N GLN A 70 14.96 -9.71 0.87
CA GLN A 70 16.15 -10.38 0.33
C GLN A 70 16.89 -9.52 -0.70
N ASN A 71 16.34 -8.36 -1.04
CA ASN A 71 16.79 -7.55 -2.17
C ASN A 71 18.22 -7.05 -1.97
N ASP A 72 18.58 -6.64 -0.75
CA ASP A 72 19.93 -6.16 -0.47
C ASP A 72 21.01 -7.22 -0.76
N MET A 73 20.69 -8.50 -0.58
CA MET A 73 21.61 -9.58 -0.92
C MET A 73 21.71 -9.77 -2.43
N GLN A 74 20.58 -9.72 -3.14
CA GLN A 74 20.54 -9.82 -4.60
C GLN A 74 21.29 -8.66 -5.27
N ASP A 75 21.18 -7.44 -4.73
CA ASP A 75 21.82 -6.24 -5.26
C ASP A 75 23.34 -6.22 -4.98
N ALA A 76 23.80 -6.93 -3.95
CA ALA A 76 25.20 -6.93 -3.53
C ALA A 76 26.08 -7.97 -4.23
N VAL A 77 25.50 -8.91 -5.00
CA VAL A 77 26.24 -10.00 -5.63
C VAL A 77 25.87 -10.21 -7.09
N GLU A 78 26.82 -10.68 -7.88
CA GLU A 78 26.58 -11.09 -9.26
C GLU A 78 25.94 -12.49 -9.32
N GLY A 79 25.25 -12.80 -10.42
CA GLY A 79 24.70 -14.14 -10.71
C GLY A 79 23.19 -14.30 -10.52
N PHE A 80 22.51 -13.29 -9.96
CA PHE A 80 21.05 -13.23 -10.01
C PHE A 80 20.56 -12.76 -11.39
N ILE A 81 19.48 -13.39 -11.87
CA ILE A 81 18.83 -13.01 -13.13
C ILE A 81 17.37 -12.64 -12.85
N ASP A 82 16.90 -11.56 -13.48
CA ASP A 82 15.48 -11.23 -13.49
C ASP A 82 14.73 -12.23 -14.39
N THR A 83 13.71 -12.86 -13.82
CA THR A 83 12.85 -13.83 -14.51
C THR A 83 11.57 -13.18 -15.04
N GLY A 84 11.36 -11.88 -14.81
CA GLY A 84 10.15 -11.14 -15.16
C GLY A 84 8.90 -11.60 -14.39
N THR A 85 9.04 -12.56 -13.47
CA THR A 85 7.94 -13.15 -12.71
C THR A 85 8.27 -13.12 -11.22
N PRO A 86 7.39 -12.56 -10.37
CA PRO A 86 7.65 -12.54 -8.94
C PRO A 86 7.66 -13.97 -8.38
N ALA A 87 8.61 -14.25 -7.48
CA ALA A 87 8.73 -15.56 -6.82
C ALA A 87 7.46 -15.97 -6.05
N VAL A 88 6.65 -14.99 -5.62
CA VAL A 88 5.37 -15.21 -4.95
C VAL A 88 4.30 -14.31 -5.58
N VAL A 89 3.28 -14.93 -6.17
CA VAL A 89 2.07 -14.25 -6.65
C VAL A 89 1.00 -14.32 -5.56
N ARG A 90 0.65 -13.17 -4.98
CA ARG A 90 -0.38 -13.10 -3.93
C ARG A 90 -1.78 -13.03 -4.55
N THR A 91 -2.45 -14.17 -4.69
CA THR A 91 -3.77 -14.35 -5.35
C THR A 91 -4.97 -13.68 -4.64
N GLY A 92 -4.76 -13.00 -3.51
CA GLY A 92 -5.84 -12.45 -2.68
C GLY A 92 -6.45 -11.13 -3.16
N LYS A 93 -5.67 -10.24 -3.80
CA LYS A 93 -6.14 -8.90 -4.20
C LYS A 93 -7.17 -8.98 -5.34
N ASP A 94 -6.99 -9.94 -6.24
CA ASP A 94 -7.91 -10.17 -7.35
C ASP A 94 -9.23 -10.79 -6.92
N ARG A 95 -9.26 -11.57 -5.84
CA ARG A 95 -10.48 -12.26 -5.41
C ARG A 95 -11.57 -11.28 -4.96
N ALA A 96 -11.22 -10.24 -4.20
CA ALA A 96 -12.17 -9.21 -3.75
C ALA A 96 -12.63 -8.30 -4.90
N ALA A 97 -11.71 -7.90 -5.79
CA ALA A 97 -12.04 -7.10 -6.97
C ALA A 97 -12.94 -7.88 -7.95
N ASN A 98 -12.70 -9.18 -8.12
CA ASN A 98 -13.49 -10.06 -8.99
C ASN A 98 -14.86 -10.40 -8.37
N LEU A 99 -14.96 -10.51 -7.04
CA LEU A 99 -16.24 -10.62 -6.32
C LEU A 99 -17.10 -9.35 -6.46
N ARG A 100 -16.52 -8.15 -6.34
CA ARG A 100 -17.23 -6.87 -6.60
C ARG A 100 -17.72 -6.76 -8.04
N ARG A 101 -16.93 -7.24 -9.02
CA ARG A 101 -17.32 -7.29 -10.44
C ARG A 101 -18.49 -8.25 -10.69
N LYS A 102 -18.45 -9.45 -10.11
CA LYS A 102 -19.53 -10.45 -10.19
C LYS A 102 -20.82 -10.02 -9.47
N ALA A 103 -20.72 -9.29 -8.37
CA ALA A 103 -21.88 -8.74 -7.66
C ALA A 103 -22.58 -7.65 -8.49
N ARG A 104 -21.82 -6.77 -9.16
CA ARG A 104 -22.36 -5.77 -10.08
C ARG A 104 -23.00 -6.37 -11.34
N SER A 105 -22.42 -7.44 -11.90
CA SER A 105 -23.01 -8.11 -13.08
C SER A 105 -24.29 -8.87 -12.74
N ARG A 106 -24.41 -9.43 -11.52
CA ARG A 106 -25.66 -10.06 -11.04
C ARG A 106 -26.80 -9.07 -10.82
N TRP A 107 -26.50 -7.84 -10.40
CA TRP A 107 -27.52 -6.79 -10.23
C TRP A 107 -28.13 -6.32 -11.55
N TRP A 108 -27.35 -6.32 -12.64
CA TRP A 108 -27.85 -5.96 -13.99
C TRP A 108 -28.53 -7.11 -14.73
N ALA A 109 -28.34 -8.37 -14.31
CA ALA A 109 -28.97 -9.54 -14.93
C ALA A 109 -30.35 -9.90 -14.34
N GLN A 110 -30.76 -9.31 -13.21
CA GLN A 110 -32.06 -9.57 -12.56
C GLN A 110 -33.03 -8.37 -12.60
N GLY A 111 -32.63 -7.24 -13.18
CA GLY A 111 -33.44 -6.02 -13.25
C GLY A 111 -34.00 -5.73 -14.63
N SER A 112 -34.84 -6.62 -15.18
CA SER A 112 -35.67 -6.30 -16.33
C SER A 112 -37.02 -5.75 -15.87
N ALA A 113 -37.22 -4.46 -16.12
CA ALA A 113 -38.49 -3.75 -16.29
C ALA A 113 -39.55 -3.82 -15.16
N SER A 114 -39.75 -2.68 -14.49
CA SER A 114 -41.10 -2.13 -14.25
C SER A 114 -40.99 -0.64 -13.93
N SER A 115 -41.44 0.18 -14.88
CA SER A 115 -41.67 1.61 -14.67
C SER A 115 -42.83 1.79 -13.68
N ILE A 116 -42.56 2.32 -12.50
CA ILE A 116 -43.59 2.86 -11.62
C ILE A 116 -43.52 4.39 -11.70
N ALA A 117 -44.60 5.00 -12.18
CA ALA A 117 -44.78 6.43 -12.22
C ALA A 117 -44.98 6.96 -10.80
N LEU A 118 -44.15 7.92 -10.38
CA LEU A 118 -44.34 8.66 -9.13
C LEU A 118 -45.44 9.71 -9.31
N PRO A 119 -46.44 9.80 -8.41
CA PRO A 119 -47.40 10.89 -8.45
C PRO A 119 -46.71 12.20 -8.02
N ARG A 120 -46.98 13.27 -8.78
CA ARG A 120 -46.57 14.65 -8.43
C ARG A 120 -47.23 15.07 -7.12
N ALA A 121 -46.41 15.40 -6.11
CA ALA A 121 -46.87 16.12 -4.93
C ALA A 121 -47.27 17.56 -5.32
N LYS A 122 -48.47 17.99 -4.91
CA LYS A 122 -48.90 19.39 -5.01
C LYS A 122 -48.14 20.23 -3.96
N PRO A 123 -47.83 21.51 -4.24
CA PRO A 123 -47.27 22.39 -3.24
C PRO A 123 -48.42 22.90 -2.36
N ASN A 124 -48.26 22.85 -1.04
CA ASN A 124 -49.09 23.63 -0.13
C ASN A 124 -48.23 24.68 0.57
N ILE A 125 -48.72 25.90 0.41
CA ILE A 125 -48.70 27.09 1.27
C ILE A 125 -48.76 26.70 2.75
#